data_AF-A0A6F9DI15-F1
#
_entry.id   AF-A0A6F9DI15-F1
#
_cell.length_a   1.000
_cell.length_b   1.000
_cell.length_c   1.000
_cell.angle_alpha   90.00
_cell.angle_beta   90.00
_cell.angle_gamma   90.00
#
_symmetry.space_group_name_H-M   'P 1'
#
loop_
_entity.id
_entity.type
_entity.pdbx_description
1 polymer ?
#
loop_
_entity_poly.entity_id
_entity_poly.type
_entity_poly.pdbx_seq_one_letter_code
_entity_poly.pdbx_strand_id
1 'polypeptide(L)'
;MEVTKLSVDGSRWTSNTLQRSSDQARNVLIKTRARKLRFSESKTSHTTIHDPTVHTTLDDAFTSVMSSLSTCTRQCLKYYRSTEPSTQSRQDQRFCHKYLQPKYTELQRKNPLDRREGLNIVVAPGTYSVTAGSHGDKAHQQTHIVRVGHGETASLDFNI
;
A
#
# COMPACT_ATOMS: atom_id res chain seq x y z
N MET A 1 20.78 -28.94 56.50
CA MET A 1 20.29 -28.02 55.45
C MET A 1 21.41 -27.05 55.14
N GLU A 2 22.20 -27.34 54.11
CA GLU A 2 23.34 -26.50 53.72
C GLU A 2 23.06 -25.98 52.32
N VAL A 3 22.85 -24.66 52.22
CA VAL A 3 22.47 -23.98 50.98
C VAL A 3 23.75 -23.43 50.35
N THR A 4 24.19 -24.07 49.28
CA THR A 4 25.32 -23.61 48.46
C THR A 4 24.92 -22.35 47.69
N LYS A 5 25.52 -21.21 48.05
CA LYS A 5 25.45 -19.97 47.25
C LYS A 5 26.25 -20.15 45.96
N LEU A 6 25.55 -20.26 44.83
CA LEU A 6 26.13 -20.13 43.50
C LEU A 6 26.43 -18.65 43.22
N SER A 7 27.70 -18.26 43.38
CA SER A 7 28.21 -16.97 42.92
C SER A 7 28.42 -17.05 41.39
N VAL A 8 27.49 -16.51 40.62
CA VAL A 8 27.59 -16.47 39.15
C VAL A 8 28.35 -15.23 38.70
N ASP A 9 29.61 -15.52 38.41
CA ASP A 9 30.70 -14.81 37.74
C ASP A 9 30.31 -13.81 36.62
N GLY A 10 29.98 -12.56 37.00
CA GLY A 10 29.71 -11.47 36.06
C GLY A 10 30.91 -11.10 35.15
N SER A 11 32.14 -11.37 35.60
CA SER A 11 33.36 -11.12 34.82
C SER A 11 33.54 -12.10 33.65
N ARG A 12 33.07 -13.34 33.78
CA ARG A 12 33.12 -14.31 32.68
C ARG A 12 32.14 -13.97 31.57
N TRP A 13 30.97 -13.44 31.90
CA TRP A 13 29.99 -13.05 30.89
C TRP A 13 30.47 -11.87 30.02
N THR A 14 31.05 -10.84 30.63
CA THR A 14 31.58 -9.67 29.92
C THR A 14 32.77 -10.06 29.03
N SER A 15 33.68 -10.88 29.55
CA SER A 15 34.84 -11.39 28.80
C SER A 15 34.40 -12.22 27.57
N ASN A 16 33.46 -13.15 27.75
CA ASN A 16 32.93 -13.96 26.66
C ASN A 16 32.20 -13.12 25.60
N THR A 17 31.44 -12.11 26.03
CA THR A 17 30.70 -11.22 25.11
C THR A 17 31.66 -10.35 24.30
N LEU A 18 32.70 -9.82 24.95
CA LEU A 18 33.72 -9.00 24.30
C LEU A 18 34.56 -9.82 23.32
N GLN A 19 34.91 -11.05 23.67
CA GLN A 19 35.65 -11.94 22.78
C GLN A 19 34.83 -12.31 21.56
N ARG A 20 33.55 -12.67 21.74
CA ARG A 20 32.64 -12.99 20.62
C ARG A 20 32.43 -11.80 19.69
N SER A 21 32.29 -10.58 20.22
CA SER A 21 32.13 -9.39 19.39
C SER A 21 33.41 -9.07 18.60
N SER A 22 34.58 -9.23 19.22
CA SER A 22 35.89 -9.06 18.57
C SER A 22 36.09 -10.05 17.43
N ASP A 23 35.80 -11.33 17.67
CA ASP A 23 35.89 -12.39 16.66
C ASP A 23 34.93 -12.15 15.51
N GLN A 24 33.70 -11.69 15.80
CA GLN A 24 32.73 -11.35 14.77
C GLN A 24 33.17 -10.15 13.94
N ALA A 25 33.70 -9.10 14.58
CA ALA A 25 34.23 -7.92 13.89
C ALA A 25 35.40 -8.28 12.95
N ARG A 26 36.33 -9.12 13.40
CA ARG A 26 37.43 -9.64 12.57
C ARG A 26 36.92 -10.46 11.40
N ASN A 27 35.96 -11.36 11.64
CA ASN A 27 35.38 -12.17 10.58
C ASN A 27 34.67 -11.33 9.51
N VAL A 28 33.93 -10.28 9.92
CA VAL A 28 33.30 -9.34 8.99
C VAL A 28 34.37 -8.59 8.20
N LEU A 29 35.42 -8.07 8.84
CA LEU A 29 36.51 -7.37 8.17
C LEU A 29 37.19 -8.25 7.11
N ILE A 30 37.52 -9.50 7.45
CA ILE A 30 38.12 -10.46 6.52
C ILE A 30 37.18 -10.74 5.35
N LYS A 31 35.89 -11.01 5.62
CA LYS A 31 34.88 -11.25 4.59
C LYS A 31 34.70 -10.04 3.66
N THR A 32 34.64 -8.83 4.20
CA THR A 32 34.50 -7.60 3.43
C THR A 32 35.76 -7.31 2.62
N ARG A 33 36.95 -7.54 3.17
CA ARG A 33 38.22 -7.38 2.45
C ARG A 33 38.39 -8.40 1.32
N ALA A 34 37.93 -9.63 1.52
CA ALA A 34 37.95 -10.68 0.50
C ALA A 34 36.95 -10.41 -0.64
N ARG A 35 35.86 -9.70 -0.35
CA ARG A 35 35.02 -9.09 -1.38
C ARG A 35 35.82 -7.93 -1.98
N LYS A 36 36.60 -8.22 -3.03
CA LYS A 36 36.95 -7.20 -4.03
C LYS A 36 35.63 -6.69 -4.59
N LEU A 37 35.07 -5.66 -3.97
CA LEU A 37 34.05 -4.81 -4.56
C LEU A 37 34.72 -4.15 -5.77
N ARG A 38 34.75 -4.88 -6.88
CA ARG A 38 34.78 -4.24 -8.17
C ARG A 38 33.42 -3.59 -8.28
N PHE A 39 33.35 -2.33 -7.84
CA PHE A 39 32.44 -1.41 -8.46
C PHE A 39 32.76 -1.54 -9.94
N SER A 40 31.91 -2.27 -10.65
CA SER A 40 31.87 -2.12 -12.08
C SER A 40 31.66 -0.62 -12.25
N GLU A 41 32.63 0.07 -12.83
CA GLU A 41 32.35 1.27 -13.60
C GLU A 41 31.49 0.78 -14.76
N SER A 42 30.24 0.45 -14.46
CA SER A 42 29.23 0.26 -15.44
C SER A 42 29.16 1.59 -16.14
N LYS A 43 29.69 1.61 -17.36
CA LYS A 43 29.29 2.52 -18.42
C LYS A 43 27.81 2.25 -18.69
N THR A 44 26.96 2.59 -17.73
CA THR A 44 25.53 2.70 -17.91
C THR A 44 25.31 4.03 -18.58
N SER A 45 25.21 3.95 -19.90
CA SER A 45 24.46 4.90 -20.71
C SER A 45 23.16 5.26 -19.98
N HIS A 46 22.97 6.54 -19.71
CA HIS A 46 21.72 7.18 -19.26
C HIS A 46 21.03 6.61 -18.01
N THR A 47 21.55 6.98 -16.85
CA THR A 47 20.70 7.64 -15.84
C THR A 47 21.48 8.83 -15.34
N THR A 48 20.97 10.02 -15.63
CA THR A 48 21.45 11.29 -15.07
C THR A 48 21.41 11.14 -13.55
N ILE A 49 22.55 10.80 -12.95
CA ILE A 49 22.81 11.12 -11.56
C ILE A 49 22.86 12.64 -11.59
N HIS A 50 21.73 13.27 -11.26
CA HIS A 50 21.73 14.70 -11.03
C HIS A 50 22.76 14.94 -9.93
N ASP A 51 23.78 15.75 -10.25
CA ASP A 51 24.44 16.60 -9.26
C ASP A 51 23.39 17.14 -8.29
N PRO A 52 23.68 17.28 -6.98
CA PRO A 52 22.70 17.73 -6.01
C PRO A 52 22.06 19.02 -6.53
N THR A 53 20.86 18.89 -7.09
CA THR A 53 20.12 20.02 -7.60
C THR A 53 19.85 20.83 -6.36
N VAL A 54 20.48 22.00 -6.28
CA VAL A 54 20.11 23.01 -5.29
C VAL A 54 18.62 23.21 -5.49
N HIS A 55 17.80 22.60 -4.65
CA HIS A 55 16.36 22.68 -4.76
C HIS A 55 16.03 24.14 -4.46
N THR A 56 15.82 24.91 -5.52
CA THR A 56 15.61 26.36 -5.45
C THR A 56 14.26 26.67 -4.82
N THR A 57 13.35 25.68 -4.80
CA THR A 57 12.00 25.77 -4.24
C THR A 57 11.61 24.49 -3.49
N LEU A 58 10.63 24.58 -2.59
CA LEU A 58 10.09 23.41 -1.87
C LEU A 58 9.40 22.42 -2.80
N ASP A 59 8.73 22.91 -3.85
CA ASP A 59 8.03 22.06 -4.83
C ASP A 59 9.01 21.18 -5.61
N ASP A 60 10.20 21.69 -5.94
CA ASP A 60 11.25 20.89 -6.59
C ASP A 60 11.76 19.77 -5.68
N ALA A 61 11.87 20.02 -4.37
CA ALA A 61 12.27 19.02 -3.41
C ALA A 61 11.22 17.90 -3.29
N PHE A 62 9.94 18.25 -3.17
CA PHE A 62 8.86 17.26 -3.13
C PHE A 62 8.77 16.48 -4.44
N THR A 63 8.91 17.15 -5.59
CA THR A 63 8.91 16.50 -6.91
C THR A 63 10.08 15.53 -7.03
N SER A 64 11.27 15.90 -6.54
CA SER A 64 12.44 15.03 -6.51
C SER A 64 12.22 13.78 -5.64
N VAL A 65 11.66 13.95 -4.44
CA VAL A 65 11.32 12.83 -3.55
C VAL A 65 10.29 11.93 -4.20
N MET A 66 9.23 12.48 -4.78
CA MET A 66 8.18 11.69 -5.45
C MET A 66 8.72 10.95 -6.67
N SER A 67 9.57 11.57 -7.48
CA SER A 67 10.23 10.95 -8.62
C SER A 67 11.15 9.80 -8.17
N SER A 68 11.91 10.01 -7.09
CA SER A 68 12.79 9.00 -6.51
C SER A 68 12.01 7.81 -5.94
N LEU A 69 10.94 8.08 -5.18
CA LEU A 69 10.04 7.05 -4.63
C LEU A 69 9.35 6.26 -5.75
N SER A 70 8.86 6.94 -6.78
CA SER A 70 8.25 6.31 -7.96
C SER A 70 9.24 5.40 -8.68
N THR A 71 10.45 5.90 -8.92
CA THR A 71 11.52 5.13 -9.57
C THR A 71 11.90 3.91 -8.73
N CYS A 72 12.12 4.08 -7.43
CA CYS A 72 12.44 2.98 -6.51
C CYS A 72 11.33 1.92 -6.53
N THR A 73 10.07 2.34 -6.42
CA THR A 73 8.91 1.42 -6.47
C THR A 73 8.87 0.61 -7.77
N ARG A 74 9.10 1.26 -8.92
CA ARG A 74 9.14 0.59 -10.22
C ARG A 74 10.29 -0.42 -10.32
N GLN A 75 11.46 -0.09 -9.78
CA GLN A 75 12.61 -1.00 -9.78
C GLN A 75 12.39 -2.20 -8.85
N CYS A 76 11.84 -1.99 -7.65
CA CYS A 76 11.44 -3.08 -6.76
C CYS A 76 10.43 -4.01 -7.44
N LEU A 77 9.40 -3.44 -8.08
CA LEU A 77 8.42 -4.22 -8.86
C LEU A 77 9.09 -5.04 -9.96
N LYS A 78 9.98 -4.43 -10.73
CA LYS A 78 10.70 -5.10 -11.81
C LYS A 78 11.52 -6.27 -11.27
N TYR A 79 12.28 -6.05 -10.19
CA TYR A 79 13.09 -7.07 -9.54
C TYR A 79 12.24 -8.25 -9.05
N TYR A 80 11.15 -8.00 -8.31
CA TYR A 80 10.31 -9.08 -7.79
C TYR A 80 9.51 -9.80 -8.86
N ARG A 81 9.23 -9.16 -10.00
CA ARG A 81 8.62 -9.81 -11.17
C ARG A 81 9.61 -10.69 -11.93
N SER A 82 10.87 -10.27 -12.03
CA SER A 82 11.91 -11.04 -12.74
C SER A 82 12.52 -12.17 -11.89
N THR A 83 12.27 -12.18 -10.59
CA THR A 83 12.85 -13.15 -9.67
C THR A 83 11.95 -14.38 -9.55
N GLU A 84 12.51 -15.55 -9.85
CA GLU A 84 11.89 -16.86 -9.70
C GLU A 84 11.22 -17.04 -8.33
N PRO A 85 9.94 -17.47 -8.25
CA PRO A 85 9.21 -17.63 -6.99
C PRO A 85 9.90 -18.58 -5.99
N SER A 86 10.69 -19.51 -6.50
CA SER A 86 11.49 -20.49 -5.75
C SER A 86 12.63 -19.85 -4.94
N THR A 87 13.07 -18.66 -5.31
CA THR A 87 14.18 -17.93 -4.67
C THR A 87 13.72 -16.82 -3.73
N GLN A 88 12.41 -16.51 -3.72
CA GLN A 88 11.85 -15.44 -2.89
C GLN A 88 11.68 -15.92 -1.45
N SER A 89 12.13 -15.10 -0.49
CA SER A 89 11.85 -15.36 0.92
C SER A 89 10.34 -15.31 1.18
N ARG A 90 9.86 -16.06 2.18
CA ARG A 90 8.48 -15.93 2.68
C ARG A 90 8.13 -14.50 3.08
N GLN A 91 9.10 -13.72 3.56
CA GLN A 91 8.91 -12.31 3.87
C GLN A 91 8.69 -11.46 2.61
N ASP A 92 9.47 -11.72 1.55
CA ASP A 92 9.35 -11.01 0.28
C ASP A 92 8.00 -11.31 -0.37
N GLN A 93 7.57 -12.56 -0.36
CA GLN A 93 6.24 -12.95 -0.86
C GLN A 93 5.12 -12.21 -0.12
N ARG A 94 5.21 -12.11 1.22
CA ARG A 94 4.24 -11.35 2.02
C ARG A 94 4.25 -9.86 1.69
N PHE A 95 5.45 -9.28 1.53
CA PHE A 95 5.62 -7.88 1.16
C PHE A 95 5.01 -7.60 -0.22
N CYS A 96 5.35 -8.41 -1.21
CA CYS A 96 4.84 -8.31 -2.58
C CYS A 96 3.31 -8.43 -2.61
N HIS A 97 2.74 -9.42 -1.93
CA HIS A 97 1.28 -9.59 -1.88
C HIS A 97 0.58 -8.42 -1.16
N LYS A 98 1.20 -7.83 -0.12
CA LYS A 98 0.59 -6.74 0.65
C LYS A 98 0.69 -5.38 -0.04
N TYR A 99 1.82 -5.10 -0.70
CA TYR A 99 2.16 -3.75 -1.16
C TYR A 99 2.32 -3.62 -2.68
N LEU A 100 2.66 -4.70 -3.39
CA LEU A 100 2.90 -4.69 -4.85
C LEU A 100 1.73 -5.25 -5.65
N GLN A 101 0.80 -5.93 -5.00
CA GLN A 101 -0.54 -6.14 -5.53
C GLN A 101 -1.42 -5.03 -4.97
N PRO A 102 -1.58 -3.90 -5.69
CA PRO A 102 -2.69 -3.03 -5.41
C PRO A 102 -3.93 -3.82 -5.80
N LYS A 103 -4.46 -4.60 -4.86
CA LYS A 103 -5.89 -4.52 -4.64
C LYS A 103 -6.07 -3.07 -4.19
N TYR A 104 -6.14 -2.15 -5.16
CA TYR A 104 -7.16 -1.13 -5.03
C TYR A 104 -8.35 -1.97 -4.63
N THR A 105 -8.76 -1.86 -3.37
CA THR A 105 -10.15 -2.03 -3.05
C THR A 105 -10.82 -1.29 -4.18
N GLU A 106 -11.28 -2.02 -5.20
CA GLU A 106 -12.60 -1.82 -5.71
C GLU A 106 -13.35 -1.57 -4.44
N LEU A 107 -13.57 -0.28 -4.17
CA LEU A 107 -14.47 0.13 -3.14
C LEU A 107 -15.68 -0.68 -3.55
N GLN A 108 -15.92 -1.76 -2.82
CA GLN A 108 -17.17 -2.46 -2.82
C GLN A 108 -18.07 -1.36 -2.26
N ARG A 109 -18.46 -0.44 -3.16
CA ARG A 109 -19.54 0.49 -3.02
C ARG A 109 -20.72 -0.44 -3.00
N LYS A 110 -20.86 -1.16 -1.87
CA LYS A 110 -22.10 -1.78 -1.51
C LYS A 110 -23.09 -0.66 -1.66
N ASN A 111 -23.99 -0.84 -2.62
CA ASN A 111 -25.00 0.13 -2.89
C ASN A 111 -25.66 0.41 -1.53
N PRO A 112 -25.66 1.66 -1.03
CA PRO A 112 -26.37 1.94 0.22
C PRO A 112 -27.87 1.59 0.12
N LEU A 113 -28.37 1.38 -1.10
CA LEU A 113 -29.72 0.89 -1.43
C LEU A 113 -29.82 -0.63 -1.59
N ASP A 114 -28.81 -1.42 -1.20
CA ASP A 114 -28.85 -2.91 -1.21
C ASP A 114 -29.84 -3.48 -0.18
N ARG A 115 -30.55 -2.60 0.54
CA ARG A 115 -31.70 -2.95 1.36
C ARG A 115 -32.97 -2.68 0.56
N ARG A 116 -33.86 -3.67 0.49
CA ARG A 116 -35.24 -3.56 -0.04
C ARG A 116 -36.13 -2.72 0.88
N GLU A 117 -35.70 -1.52 1.21
CA GLU A 117 -36.48 -0.57 2.00
C GLU A 117 -37.17 0.40 1.03
N GLY A 118 -38.50 0.48 1.10
CA GLY A 118 -39.28 1.43 0.32
C GLY A 118 -38.90 2.87 0.69
N LEU A 119 -38.71 3.71 -0.32
CA LEU A 119 -38.23 5.09 -0.14
C LEU A 119 -39.41 6.06 -0.13
N ASN A 120 -39.55 6.83 0.95
CA ASN A 120 -40.60 7.85 1.10
C ASN A 120 -39.98 9.25 1.04
N ILE A 121 -40.50 10.11 0.15
CA ILE A 121 -40.07 11.50 0.00
C ILE A 121 -41.26 12.42 0.19
N VAL A 122 -41.10 13.47 0.99
CA VAL A 122 -42.08 14.55 1.14
C VAL A 122 -41.65 15.72 0.26
N VAL A 123 -42.55 16.16 -0.61
CA VAL A 123 -42.31 17.26 -1.55
C VAL A 123 -43.42 18.29 -1.45
N ALA A 124 -43.15 19.50 -1.94
CA ALA A 124 -44.19 20.50 -2.12
C ALA A 124 -45.22 20.01 -3.18
N PRO A 125 -46.44 20.58 -3.22
CA PRO A 125 -47.40 20.25 -4.27
C PRO A 125 -46.90 20.71 -5.64
N GLY A 126 -46.96 19.82 -6.62
CA GLY A 126 -46.37 20.07 -7.94
C GLY A 126 -46.34 18.85 -8.84
N THR A 127 -45.76 19.00 -10.03
CA THR A 127 -45.52 17.90 -10.97
C THR A 127 -44.04 17.52 -10.93
N TYR A 128 -43.76 16.25 -10.72
CA TYR A 128 -42.42 15.70 -10.53
C TYR A 128 -42.14 14.58 -11.52
N SER A 129 -40.90 14.53 -12.02
CA SER A 129 -40.36 13.39 -12.75
C SER A 129 -39.49 12.55 -11.82
N VAL A 130 -39.90 11.32 -11.57
CA VAL A 130 -39.18 10.37 -10.73
C VAL A 130 -38.55 9.31 -11.62
N THR A 131 -37.22 9.21 -11.58
CA THR A 131 -36.45 8.23 -12.36
C THR A 131 -35.76 7.25 -11.42
N ALA A 132 -35.98 5.96 -11.63
CA ALA A 132 -35.27 4.89 -10.96
C ALA A 132 -34.41 4.10 -11.96
N GLY A 133 -33.29 3.56 -11.51
CA GLY A 133 -32.43 2.72 -12.34
C GLY A 133 -31.33 2.03 -11.57
N SER A 134 -30.76 1.00 -12.18
CA SER A 134 -29.70 0.19 -11.60
C SER A 134 -28.37 0.94 -11.53
N HIS A 135 -27.68 0.85 -10.39
CA HIS A 135 -26.41 1.54 -10.18
C HIS A 135 -25.34 1.04 -11.17
N GLY A 136 -24.87 1.93 -12.04
CA GLY A 136 -23.85 1.63 -13.04
C GLY A 136 -24.39 1.17 -14.40
N ASP A 137 -25.71 0.97 -14.53
CA ASP A 137 -26.35 0.63 -15.80
C ASP A 137 -27.34 1.71 -16.23
N LYS A 138 -27.03 2.40 -17.32
CA LYS A 138 -27.89 3.45 -17.90
C LYS A 138 -28.97 2.89 -18.82
N ALA A 139 -28.89 1.62 -19.22
CA ALA A 139 -29.84 1.01 -20.13
C ALA A 139 -31.16 0.63 -19.42
N HIS A 140 -31.10 0.31 -18.13
CA HIS A 140 -32.26 -0.08 -17.31
C HIS A 140 -32.69 1.05 -16.37
N GLN A 141 -33.25 2.11 -16.96
CA GLN A 141 -33.86 3.24 -16.24
C GLN A 141 -35.33 3.37 -16.59
N GLN A 142 -36.17 3.62 -15.59
CA GLN A 142 -37.61 3.85 -15.74
C GLN A 142 -37.96 5.21 -15.13
N THR A 143 -38.70 6.03 -15.87
CA THR A 143 -39.15 7.36 -15.41
C THR A 143 -40.67 7.43 -15.38
N HIS A 144 -41.22 7.92 -14.27
CA HIS A 144 -42.63 8.21 -14.09
C HIS A 144 -42.82 9.71 -13.84
N ILE A 145 -43.87 10.28 -14.42
CA ILE A 145 -44.29 11.66 -14.14
C ILE A 145 -45.51 11.61 -13.27
N VAL A 146 -45.45 12.26 -12.11
CA VAL A 146 -46.51 12.25 -11.12
C VAL A 146 -46.85 13.68 -10.72
N ARG A 147 -48.14 13.96 -10.58
CA ARG A 147 -48.62 15.20 -9.99
C ARG A 147 -49.05 14.89 -8.56
N VAL A 148 -48.55 15.67 -7.61
CA VAL A 148 -48.82 15.52 -6.18
C VAL A 148 -49.54 16.76 -5.67
N GLY A 149 -50.76 16.59 -5.17
CA GLY A 149 -51.55 17.62 -4.51
C GLY A 149 -51.17 17.82 -3.03
N HIS A 150 -51.83 18.77 -2.36
CA HIS A 150 -51.63 19.01 -0.93
C HIS A 150 -52.16 17.82 -0.11
N GLY A 151 -51.31 17.20 0.71
CA GLY A 151 -51.68 16.05 1.54
C GLY A 151 -51.90 14.75 0.77
N GLU A 152 -51.61 14.74 -0.53
CA GLU A 152 -51.73 13.55 -1.38
C GLU A 152 -50.44 12.72 -1.30
N THR A 153 -50.59 11.40 -1.39
CA THR A 153 -49.46 10.46 -1.43
C THR A 153 -49.54 9.65 -2.71
N ALA A 154 -48.46 9.63 -3.48
CA ALA A 154 -48.34 8.81 -4.68
C ALA A 154 -47.34 7.67 -4.45
N SER A 155 -47.79 6.43 -4.63
CA SER A 155 -46.93 5.24 -4.57
C SER A 155 -46.47 4.87 -5.97
N LEU A 156 -45.16 4.65 -6.14
CA LEU A 156 -44.56 4.32 -7.42
C LEU A 156 -43.79 3.00 -7.30
N ASP A 157 -44.14 2.07 -8.18
CA ASP A 157 -43.43 0.81 -8.33
C ASP A 157 -42.58 0.86 -9.62
N PHE A 158 -41.31 0.51 -9.47
CA PHE A 158 -40.35 0.45 -10.56
C PHE A 158 -39.93 -1.00 -10.76
N ASN A 159 -39.98 -1.48 -12.01
CA ASN A 159 -39.47 -2.79 -12.38
C ASN A 159 -38.14 -2.58 -13.11
N ILE A 160 -37.05 -2.58 -12.33
CA ILE A 160 -35.68 -2.24 -12.74
C ILE A 160 -34.68 -3.36 -12.47
#